data_AF-A0A223GAW8-F1
#
_entry.id   AF-A0A223GAW8-F1
#
_cell.length_a   1.000
_cell.length_b   1.000
_cell.length_c   1.000
_cell.angle_alpha   90.00
_cell.angle_beta   90.00
_cell.angle_gamma   90.00
#
_symmetry.space_group_name_H-M   'P 1'
#
loop_
_entity.id
_entity.type
_entity.pdbx_description
1 polymer ?
#
loop_
_entity_poly.entity_id
_entity_poly.type
_entity_poly.pdbx_seq_one_letter_code
_entity_poly.pdbx_strand_id
1 'polypeptide(L)'
;ERRAMKESRLILSIGGLLRSFRFYFRGTGYDEKMVREMEGMEASGSTYICTLCDSTRAEASENMVLHSITRSHDENLERYEIWRTNPFSESVEELRDRVKGVSAKPFMETQPTLDALHCDIGNATEFYKIFQDEIGEMYLKNNPTREERRRWRAALDKQLRMKMKLKPVMRMNGNYARRLMTREAVEVVCQLVPSEE
;
A
#
# COMPACT_ATOMS: atom_id res chain seq x y z
N GLU A 1 -12.47 12.60 23.17
CA GLU A 1 -12.14 11.54 24.14
C GLU A 1 -10.72 10.99 23.99
N ARG A 2 -10.34 10.34 22.87
CA ARG A 2 -8.97 9.75 22.68
C ARG A 2 -7.83 10.70 23.07
N ARG A 3 -7.85 11.96 22.62
CA ARG A 3 -6.83 12.97 22.97
C ARG A 3 -6.76 13.25 24.47
N ALA A 4 -7.90 13.49 25.13
CA ALA A 4 -7.96 13.70 26.58
C ALA A 4 -7.47 12.47 27.39
N MET A 5 -7.68 11.26 26.88
CA MET A 5 -7.16 10.03 27.51
C MET A 5 -5.64 9.89 27.45
N LYS A 6 -4.97 10.51 26.47
CA LYS A 6 -3.49 10.50 26.38
C LYS A 6 -2.83 11.30 27.52
N GLU A 7 -3.51 12.33 28.01
CA GLU A 7 -2.99 13.26 29.03
C GLU A 7 -3.42 12.91 30.46
N SER A 8 -4.28 11.90 30.63
CA SER A 8 -4.85 11.51 31.91
C SER A 8 -4.39 10.13 32.38
N ARG A 9 -4.66 9.83 33.65
CA ARG A 9 -4.47 8.50 34.25
C ARG A 9 -5.81 7.99 34.72
N LEU A 10 -6.16 6.76 34.36
CA LEU A 10 -7.37 6.11 34.84
C LEU A 10 -7.08 5.38 36.15
N ILE A 11 -7.91 5.61 37.17
CA ILE A 11 -7.83 4.91 38.47
C ILE A 11 -9.03 3.97 38.59
N LEU A 12 -8.78 2.68 38.80
CA LEU A 12 -9.81 1.64 38.94
C LEU A 12 -9.53 0.73 40.13
N SER A 13 -10.58 0.30 40.83
CA SER A 13 -10.48 -0.73 41.86
C SER A 13 -10.47 -2.13 41.23
N ILE A 14 -9.37 -2.86 41.37
CA ILE A 14 -9.20 -4.23 40.84
C ILE A 14 -8.63 -5.10 41.96
N GLY A 15 -9.38 -6.13 42.34
CA GLY A 15 -9.02 -6.99 43.47
C GLY A 15 -8.96 -6.26 44.81
N GLY A 16 -9.82 -5.24 45.00
CA GLY A 16 -9.87 -4.43 46.23
C GLY A 16 -8.78 -3.36 46.35
N LEU A 17 -7.89 -3.23 45.36
CA LEU A 17 -6.80 -2.24 45.34
C LEU A 17 -7.02 -1.21 44.23
N LEU A 18 -6.77 0.07 44.53
CA LEU A 18 -6.75 1.12 43.51
C LEU A 18 -5.52 0.97 42.62
N ARG A 19 -5.75 0.79 41.32
CA ARG A 19 -4.71 0.66 40.28
C ARG A 19 -4.77 1.86 39.35
N SER A 20 -3.60 2.31 38.88
CA SER A 20 -3.47 3.44 37.96
C SER A 20 -2.98 2.98 36.60
N PHE A 21 -3.65 3.41 35.53
CA PHE A 21 -3.39 3.03 34.15
C PHE A 21 -3.05 4.24 33.29
N ARG A 22 -2.19 4.02 32.29
CA ARG A 22 -1.93 4.93 31.16
C ARG A 22 -2.28 4.20 29.87
N PHE A 23 -2.79 4.94 28.89
CA PHE A 23 -3.18 4.39 27.60
C PHE A 23 -2.28 4.90 26.49
N TYR A 24 -1.80 3.98 25.65
CA TYR A 24 -1.08 4.27 24.42
C TYR A 24 -1.92 3.79 23.25
N PHE A 25 -2.39 4.72 22.41
CA PHE A 25 -3.24 4.40 21.26
C PHE A 25 -2.40 4.34 19.99
N ARG A 26 -2.30 3.15 19.37
CA ARG A 26 -1.65 2.93 18.08
C ARG A 26 -2.68 2.63 17.00
N GLY A 27 -2.93 3.60 16.13
CA GLY A 27 -3.88 3.45 15.01
C GLY A 27 -3.20 2.80 13.82
N THR A 28 -3.14 1.47 13.78
CA THR A 28 -2.44 0.69 12.74
C THR A 28 -3.36 -0.17 11.86
N GLY A 29 -4.65 -0.28 12.21
CA GLY A 29 -5.60 -1.20 11.57
C GLY A 29 -6.30 -0.63 10.34
N TYR A 30 -5.62 0.19 9.55
CA TYR A 30 -6.20 0.93 8.43
C TYR A 30 -5.50 0.51 7.12
N ASP A 31 -6.26 0.33 6.05
CA ASP A 31 -5.68 0.18 4.72
C ASP A 31 -5.13 1.52 4.21
N GLU A 32 -4.27 1.48 3.19
CA GLU A 32 -3.62 2.68 2.66
C GLU A 32 -4.63 3.74 2.21
N LYS A 33 -5.75 3.31 1.64
CA LYS A 33 -6.81 4.21 1.17
C LYS A 33 -7.37 5.02 2.35
N MET A 34 -7.71 4.35 3.45
CA MET A 34 -8.26 5.00 4.63
C MET A 34 -7.23 5.88 5.33
N VAL A 35 -5.95 5.46 5.37
CA VAL A 35 -4.85 6.29 5.91
C VAL A 35 -4.71 7.60 5.12
N ARG A 36 -4.69 7.53 3.78
CA ARG A 36 -4.59 8.73 2.93
C ARG A 36 -5.74 9.69 3.16
N GLU A 37 -6.96 9.19 3.25
CA GLU A 37 -8.15 9.99 3.55
C GLU A 37 -8.08 10.65 4.94
N MET A 38 -7.62 9.94 5.97
CA MET A 38 -7.52 10.46 7.35
C MET A 38 -6.40 11.47 7.57
N GLU A 39 -5.28 11.29 6.87
CA GLU A 39 -4.06 12.09 6.97
C GLU A 39 -3.99 13.19 5.89
N GLY A 40 -5.07 13.44 5.15
CA GLY A 40 -5.16 14.55 4.20
C GLY A 40 -4.29 14.43 2.95
N MET A 41 -3.86 13.20 2.63
CA MET A 41 -3.02 12.89 1.47
C MET A 41 -3.88 12.62 0.23
N GLU A 42 -3.33 12.90 -0.94
CA GLU A 42 -3.93 12.46 -2.21
C GLU A 42 -4.12 10.93 -2.26
N ALA A 43 -5.10 10.47 -3.06
CA ALA A 43 -5.40 9.05 -3.24
C ALA A 43 -4.23 8.25 -3.84
N SER A 44 -4.28 6.91 -3.75
CA SER A 44 -3.19 5.98 -4.13
C SER A 44 -2.70 6.07 -5.59
N GLY A 45 -3.43 6.76 -6.48
CA GLY A 45 -2.97 7.07 -7.84
C GLY A 45 -1.99 8.25 -7.95
N SER A 46 -1.73 8.97 -6.86
CA SER A 46 -0.88 10.17 -6.81
C SER A 46 0.56 9.92 -7.28
N THR A 47 1.25 10.99 -7.69
CA THR A 47 2.71 11.00 -7.84
C THR A 47 3.44 10.69 -6.53
N TYR A 48 2.88 11.06 -5.36
CA TYR A 48 3.44 10.75 -4.04
C TYR A 48 2.89 9.40 -3.55
N ILE A 49 3.68 8.35 -3.76
CA ILE A 49 3.22 6.97 -3.61
C ILE A 49 3.29 6.45 -2.17
N CYS A 50 4.08 7.08 -1.31
CA CYS A 50 4.31 6.60 0.05
C CYS A 50 3.49 7.40 1.07
N THR A 51 2.94 6.71 2.08
CA THR A 51 2.33 7.34 3.25
C THR A 51 3.35 7.64 4.36
N LEU A 52 4.60 7.18 4.19
CA LEU A 52 5.66 7.24 5.21
C LEU A 52 6.82 8.18 4.82
N CYS A 53 7.05 8.40 3.52
CA CYS A 53 8.09 9.28 2.99
C CYS A 53 7.54 10.18 1.88
N ASP A 54 8.38 11.06 1.34
CA ASP A 54 7.98 12.07 0.35
C ASP A 54 8.38 11.74 -1.09
N SER A 55 8.92 10.55 -1.32
CA SER A 55 9.38 10.14 -2.63
C SER A 55 8.23 10.03 -3.63
N THR A 56 8.50 10.51 -4.83
CA THR A 56 7.62 10.36 -5.98
C THR A 56 7.73 8.97 -6.58
N ARG A 57 6.77 8.60 -7.42
CA ARG A 57 6.80 7.34 -8.19
C ARG A 57 8.08 7.18 -9.01
N ALA A 58 8.55 8.26 -9.65
CA ALA A 58 9.76 8.23 -10.48
C ALA A 58 11.01 8.03 -9.61
N GLU A 59 11.17 8.81 -8.55
CA GLU A 59 12.31 8.69 -7.63
C GLU A 59 12.37 7.31 -6.97
N ALA A 60 11.23 6.74 -6.58
CA ALA A 60 11.17 5.41 -5.98
C ALA A 60 11.46 4.28 -6.99
N SER A 61 11.31 4.54 -8.30
CA SER A 61 11.68 3.58 -9.34
C SER A 61 13.20 3.56 -9.60
N GLU A 62 13.88 4.69 -9.40
CA GLU A 62 15.33 4.80 -9.51
C GLU A 62 16.04 4.34 -8.22
N ASN A 63 15.51 4.73 -7.05
CA ASN A 63 15.99 4.32 -5.75
C ASN A 63 14.92 3.48 -5.04
N MET A 64 15.08 2.16 -5.05
CA MET A 64 14.05 1.24 -4.54
C MET A 64 14.11 1.00 -3.02
N VAL A 65 15.28 1.16 -2.38
CA VAL A 65 15.51 0.62 -1.02
C VAL A 65 16.04 1.63 -0.01
N LEU A 66 16.56 2.78 -0.46
CA LEU A 66 17.16 3.78 0.43
C LEU A 66 16.19 4.95 0.66
N HIS A 67 15.28 4.75 1.60
CA HIS A 67 14.30 5.74 2.06
C HIS A 67 14.25 5.78 3.58
N SER A 68 13.75 6.89 4.13
CA SER A 68 13.51 7.03 5.57
C SER A 68 12.08 7.49 5.82
N ILE A 69 11.56 7.17 7.01
CA ILE A 69 10.24 7.62 7.44
C ILE A 69 10.37 9.10 7.83
N THR A 70 9.67 9.97 7.11
CA THR A 70 9.66 11.42 7.36
C THR A 70 8.28 11.89 7.79
N ARG A 71 7.22 11.36 7.19
CA ARG A 71 5.85 11.82 7.43
C ARG A 71 5.37 11.54 8.85
N SER A 72 4.66 12.52 9.41
CA SER A 72 3.95 12.41 10.68
C SER A 72 2.63 13.19 10.65
N HIS A 73 1.74 12.91 11.62
CA HIS A 73 0.46 13.58 11.71
C HIS A 73 0.61 15.10 11.89
N ASP A 74 1.52 15.53 12.77
CA ASP A 74 1.77 16.94 13.06
C ASP A 74 2.37 17.66 11.84
N GLU A 75 3.31 17.02 11.13
CA GLU A 75 3.86 17.57 9.90
C GLU A 75 2.79 17.72 8.81
N ASN A 76 1.88 16.75 8.66
CA ASN A 76 0.78 16.87 7.69
C ASN A 76 -0.17 18.03 8.04
N LEU A 77 -0.40 18.31 9.34
CA LEU A 77 -1.19 19.46 9.76
C LEU A 77 -0.50 20.77 9.36
N GLU A 78 0.81 20.88 9.54
CA GLU A 78 1.59 22.05 9.13
C GLU A 78 1.59 22.23 7.60
N ARG A 79 1.82 21.14 6.85
CA ARG A 79 1.76 21.13 5.38
C ARG A 79 0.39 21.57 4.87
N TYR A 80 -0.69 21.14 5.50
CA TYR A 80 -2.04 21.60 5.15
C TYR A 80 -2.23 23.11 5.38
N GLU A 81 -1.71 23.68 6.46
CA GLU A 81 -1.80 25.12 6.68
C GLU A 81 -1.01 25.91 5.63
N ILE A 82 0.14 25.39 5.17
CA ILE A 82 0.89 25.95 4.03
C ILE A 82 0.04 25.88 2.75
N TRP A 83 -0.54 24.72 2.45
CA TRP A 83 -1.44 24.54 1.29
C TRP A 83 -2.61 25.53 1.31
N ARG A 84 -3.26 25.68 2.47
CA ARG A 84 -4.45 26.54 2.62
C ARG A 84 -4.12 28.03 2.54
N THR A 85 -2.98 28.46 3.07
CA THR A 85 -2.61 29.88 3.16
C THR A 85 -1.79 30.37 1.98
N ASN A 86 -1.11 29.47 1.27
CA ASN A 86 -0.18 29.78 0.18
C ASN A 86 0.71 31.01 0.50
N PRO A 87 1.55 30.92 1.54
CA PRO A 87 2.28 32.09 2.06
C PRO A 87 3.30 32.66 1.05
N PHE A 88 3.66 31.88 0.03
CA PHE A 88 4.64 32.24 -1.00
C PHE A 88 3.99 32.65 -2.33
N SER A 89 2.65 32.69 -2.40
CA SER A 89 1.91 32.99 -3.64
C SER A 89 2.33 32.11 -4.83
N GLU A 90 2.59 30.83 -4.57
CA GLU A 90 3.03 29.86 -5.57
C GLU A 90 1.89 29.44 -6.49
N SER A 91 2.25 28.94 -7.68
CA SER A 91 1.31 28.20 -8.52
C SER A 91 0.83 26.92 -7.83
N VAL A 92 -0.24 26.32 -8.35
CA VAL A 92 -0.82 25.10 -7.76
C VAL A 92 0.17 23.95 -7.80
N GLU A 93 0.93 23.82 -8.89
CA GLU A 93 1.94 22.77 -9.08
C GLU A 93 3.12 22.93 -8.13
N GLU A 94 3.65 24.14 -7.98
CA GLU A 94 4.75 24.46 -7.05
C GLU A 94 4.31 24.25 -5.60
N LEU A 95 3.13 24.75 -5.24
CA LEU A 95 2.58 24.58 -3.89
C LEU A 95 2.32 23.10 -3.57
N ARG A 96 1.78 22.33 -4.53
CA ARG A 96 1.56 20.89 -4.40
C ARG A 96 2.88 20.15 -4.15
N ASP A 97 3.95 20.54 -4.83
CA ASP A 97 5.27 19.96 -4.58
C ASP A 97 5.82 20.35 -3.22
N ARG A 98 5.67 21.61 -2.80
CA ARG A 98 6.08 22.08 -1.48
C ARG A 98 5.45 21.27 -0.35
N VAL A 99 4.14 20.99 -0.46
CA VAL A 99 3.39 20.25 0.58
C VAL A 99 3.37 18.73 0.35
N LYS A 100 4.08 18.25 -0.69
CA LYS A 100 4.19 16.83 -1.06
C LYS A 100 2.83 16.13 -1.15
N GLY A 101 1.84 16.82 -1.74
CA GLY A 101 0.50 16.27 -1.96
C GLY A 101 -0.40 16.18 -0.72
N VAL A 102 -0.13 16.93 0.34
CA VAL A 102 -1.09 17.15 1.45
C VAL A 102 -1.99 18.34 1.10
N SER A 103 -3.22 18.06 0.65
CA SER A 103 -4.16 19.07 0.16
C SER A 103 -5.49 19.12 0.91
N ALA A 104 -5.68 18.21 1.87
CA ALA A 104 -6.82 18.19 2.79
C ALA A 104 -6.33 18.20 4.24
N LYS A 105 -7.18 18.64 5.16
CA LYS A 105 -6.81 18.73 6.58
C LYS A 105 -6.81 17.34 7.23
N PRO A 106 -5.68 16.87 7.80
CA PRO A 106 -5.67 15.67 8.62
C PRO A 106 -6.63 15.81 9.80
N PHE A 107 -7.37 14.76 10.13
CA PHE A 107 -8.35 14.80 11.22
C PHE A 107 -8.21 13.67 12.24
N MET A 108 -7.53 12.56 11.88
CA MET A 108 -7.29 11.44 12.77
C MET A 108 -5.83 10.97 12.65
N GLU A 109 -5.11 11.04 13.76
CA GLU A 109 -3.72 10.55 13.87
C GLU A 109 -3.65 9.03 13.70
N THR A 110 -2.91 8.62 12.68
CA THR A 110 -2.52 7.25 12.36
C THR A 110 -1.05 7.01 12.75
N GLN A 111 -0.70 5.76 13.07
CA GLN A 111 0.69 5.39 13.31
C GLN A 111 1.38 5.18 11.94
N PRO A 112 2.56 5.77 11.68
CA PRO A 112 3.33 5.47 10.47
C PRO A 112 3.78 4.00 10.48
N THR A 113 3.05 3.16 9.75
CA THR A 113 3.29 1.71 9.61
C THR A 113 2.70 1.21 8.28
N LEU A 114 2.94 -0.06 7.99
CA LEU A 114 2.32 -0.78 6.87
C LEU A 114 1.25 -1.76 7.36
N ASP A 115 0.20 -1.93 6.56
CA ASP A 115 -0.78 -3.00 6.75
C ASP A 115 -0.32 -4.29 6.06
N ALA A 116 -0.10 -5.34 6.85
CA ALA A 116 0.41 -6.61 6.36
C ALA A 116 -0.55 -7.30 5.38
N LEU A 117 -1.86 -7.25 5.65
CA LEU A 117 -2.83 -8.00 4.83
C LEU A 117 -2.95 -7.42 3.42
N HIS A 118 -3.13 -6.11 3.30
CA HIS A 118 -3.21 -5.48 1.99
C HIS A 118 -1.86 -5.45 1.27
N CYS A 119 -0.73 -5.44 2.00
CA CYS A 119 0.60 -5.63 1.41
C CYS A 119 0.71 -7.00 0.73
N ASP A 120 0.33 -8.09 1.42
CA ASP A 120 0.35 -9.45 0.86
C ASP A 120 -0.54 -9.56 -0.39
N ILE A 121 -1.76 -9.01 -0.31
CA ILE A 121 -2.72 -9.04 -1.44
C ILE A 121 -2.20 -8.22 -2.62
N GLY A 122 -1.62 -7.05 -2.36
CA GLY A 122 -1.03 -6.18 -3.37
C GLY A 122 0.13 -6.87 -4.09
N ASN A 123 1.12 -7.35 -3.33
CA ASN A 123 2.28 -8.06 -3.87
C ASN A 123 1.88 -9.29 -4.68
N ALA A 124 0.98 -10.14 -4.16
CA ALA A 124 0.50 -11.30 -4.90
C ALA A 124 -0.24 -10.92 -6.19
N THR A 125 -0.95 -9.79 -6.20
CA THR A 125 -1.60 -9.28 -7.42
C THR A 125 -0.58 -8.84 -8.46
N GLU A 126 0.51 -8.19 -8.05
CA GLU A 126 1.60 -7.82 -8.96
C GLU A 126 2.36 -9.03 -9.50
N PHE A 127 2.73 -10.00 -8.64
CA PHE A 127 3.31 -11.26 -9.10
C PHE A 127 2.40 -12.03 -10.05
N TYR A 128 1.08 -12.02 -9.80
CA TYR A 128 0.11 -12.62 -10.72
C TYR A 128 0.08 -11.94 -12.10
N LYS A 129 0.34 -10.64 -12.19
CA LYS A 129 0.50 -9.93 -13.47
C LYS A 129 1.84 -10.30 -14.13
N ILE A 130 2.94 -10.32 -13.36
CA ILE A 130 4.26 -10.75 -13.84
C ILE A 130 4.16 -12.14 -14.47
N PHE A 131 3.52 -13.11 -13.80
CA PHE A 131 3.32 -14.45 -14.37
C PHE A 131 2.56 -14.44 -15.70
N GLN A 132 1.55 -13.56 -15.87
CA GLN A 132 0.85 -13.43 -17.15
C GLN A 132 1.75 -12.85 -18.25
N ASP A 133 2.60 -11.88 -17.89
CA ASP A 133 3.49 -11.19 -18.81
C ASP A 133 4.69 -12.08 -19.22
N GLU A 134 5.20 -12.91 -18.31
CA GLU A 134 6.24 -13.93 -18.58
C GLU A 134 5.73 -15.03 -19.52
N ILE A 135 4.52 -15.55 -19.30
CA ILE A 135 3.88 -16.51 -20.21
C ILE A 135 3.70 -15.91 -21.62
N GLY A 136 3.55 -14.59 -21.70
CA GLY A 136 3.37 -13.85 -22.95
C GLY A 136 4.67 -13.38 -23.62
N GLU A 137 5.82 -13.59 -22.98
CA GLU A 137 7.13 -13.03 -23.40
C GLU A 137 7.03 -11.52 -23.68
N MET A 138 6.40 -10.77 -22.78
CA MET A 138 6.15 -9.33 -22.94
C MET A 138 7.42 -8.51 -23.20
N TYR A 139 8.58 -8.99 -22.76
CA TYR A 139 9.89 -8.39 -23.02
C TYR A 139 10.31 -8.44 -24.50
N LEU A 140 9.76 -9.37 -25.30
CA LEU A 140 9.94 -9.44 -26.75
C LEU A 140 8.84 -8.71 -27.51
N LYS A 141 7.61 -8.72 -26.99
CA LYS A 141 6.41 -8.19 -27.65
C LYS A 141 5.72 -7.13 -26.79
N ASN A 142 6.15 -5.88 -27.00
CA ASN A 142 5.75 -4.75 -26.15
C ASN A 142 4.27 -4.31 -26.26
N ASN A 143 3.50 -4.80 -27.25
CA ASN A 143 2.14 -4.30 -27.48
C ASN A 143 1.14 -5.41 -27.87
N PRO A 144 0.85 -6.36 -26.96
CA PRO A 144 -0.11 -7.42 -27.24
C PRO A 144 -1.54 -6.89 -27.27
N THR A 145 -2.37 -7.57 -28.04
CA THR A 145 -3.82 -7.36 -28.08
C THR A 145 -4.48 -7.79 -26.77
N ARG A 146 -5.70 -7.28 -26.53
CA ARG A 146 -6.52 -7.68 -25.38
C ARG A 146 -6.84 -9.19 -25.39
N GLU A 147 -6.95 -9.78 -26.58
CA GLU A 147 -7.23 -11.21 -26.74
C GLU A 147 -6.01 -12.08 -26.37
N GLU A 148 -4.80 -11.66 -26.72
CA GLU A 148 -3.56 -12.31 -26.28
C GLU A 148 -3.42 -12.30 -24.76
N ARG A 149 -3.58 -11.13 -24.12
CA ARG A 149 -3.56 -11.03 -22.65
C ARG A 149 -4.62 -11.92 -22.00
N ARG A 150 -5.81 -12.04 -22.60
CA ARG A 150 -6.88 -12.95 -22.11
C ARG A 150 -6.48 -14.41 -22.24
N ARG A 151 -5.80 -14.80 -23.33
CA ARG A 151 -5.29 -16.16 -23.53
C ARG A 151 -4.23 -16.53 -22.50
N TRP A 152 -3.25 -15.66 -22.24
CA TRP A 152 -2.20 -15.90 -21.24
C TRP A 152 -2.78 -16.06 -19.83
N ARG A 153 -3.72 -15.17 -19.45
CA ARG A 153 -4.46 -15.31 -18.19
C ARG A 153 -5.20 -16.65 -18.08
N ALA A 154 -5.91 -17.05 -19.13
CA ALA A 154 -6.64 -18.31 -19.14
C ALA A 154 -5.71 -19.53 -19.03
N ALA A 155 -4.52 -19.47 -19.64
CA ALA A 155 -3.50 -20.51 -19.52
C ALA A 155 -2.96 -20.62 -18.09
N LEU A 156 -2.60 -19.48 -17.47
CA LEU A 156 -2.15 -19.40 -16.08
C LEU A 156 -3.22 -19.96 -15.11
N ASP A 157 -4.46 -19.47 -15.25
CA ASP A 157 -5.60 -19.90 -14.44
C ASP A 157 -5.86 -21.42 -14.55
N LYS A 158 -5.73 -21.98 -15.76
CA LYS A 158 -5.89 -23.41 -16.01
C LYS A 158 -4.80 -24.21 -15.31
N GLN A 159 -3.54 -23.78 -15.43
CA GLN A 159 -2.40 -24.49 -14.85
C GLN A 159 -2.43 -24.48 -13.32
N LEU A 160 -2.67 -23.30 -12.71
CA LEU A 160 -2.83 -23.16 -11.26
C LEU A 160 -4.01 -23.98 -10.73
N ARG A 161 -5.11 -24.07 -11.48
CA ARG A 161 -6.23 -24.94 -11.11
C ARG A 161 -5.86 -26.42 -11.14
N MET A 162 -5.17 -26.87 -12.19
CA MET A 162 -4.85 -28.28 -12.38
C MET A 162 -3.83 -28.78 -11.35
N LYS A 163 -2.74 -28.03 -11.17
CA LYS A 163 -1.59 -28.41 -10.33
C LYS A 163 -1.76 -27.98 -8.87
N MET A 164 -2.17 -26.74 -8.64
CA MET A 164 -2.26 -26.16 -7.28
C MET A 164 -3.67 -26.23 -6.69
N LYS A 165 -4.70 -26.67 -7.44
CA LYS A 165 -6.12 -26.61 -7.02
C LYS A 165 -6.57 -25.19 -6.63
N LEU A 166 -6.02 -24.18 -7.30
CA LEU A 166 -6.43 -22.78 -7.14
C LEU A 166 -7.54 -22.44 -8.12
N LYS A 167 -8.71 -22.06 -7.62
CA LYS A 167 -9.82 -21.59 -8.46
C LYS A 167 -9.59 -20.11 -8.78
N PRO A 168 -9.65 -19.68 -10.05
CA PRO A 168 -9.53 -18.28 -10.44
C PRO A 168 -10.51 -17.41 -9.66
N VAL A 169 -10.03 -16.23 -9.26
CA VAL A 169 -10.80 -15.25 -8.49
C VAL A 169 -10.92 -13.94 -9.27
N MET A 170 -12.05 -13.26 -9.13
CA MET A 170 -12.26 -11.94 -9.76
C MET A 170 -11.39 -10.85 -9.11
N ARG A 171 -11.16 -10.96 -7.80
CA ARG A 171 -10.30 -10.07 -7.02
C ARG A 171 -9.42 -10.91 -6.11
N MET A 172 -8.13 -10.58 -6.07
CA MET A 172 -7.17 -11.25 -5.18
C MET A 172 -7.63 -11.10 -3.72
N ASN A 173 -7.57 -12.19 -2.98
CA ASN A 173 -7.85 -12.22 -1.55
C ASN A 173 -6.68 -12.84 -0.81
N GLY A 174 -6.62 -12.67 0.52
CA GLY A 174 -5.48 -13.12 1.33
C GLY A 174 -5.23 -14.63 1.25
N ASN A 175 -6.27 -15.47 1.13
CA ASN A 175 -6.08 -16.91 1.03
C ASN A 175 -5.48 -17.33 -0.32
N TYR A 176 -5.88 -16.67 -1.40
CA TYR A 176 -5.28 -16.88 -2.71
C TYR A 176 -3.83 -16.39 -2.70
N ALA A 177 -3.57 -15.19 -2.18
CA ALA A 177 -2.24 -14.59 -2.08
C ALA A 177 -1.24 -15.52 -1.38
N ARG A 178 -1.57 -16.03 -0.19
CA ARG A 178 -0.70 -16.95 0.58
C ARG A 178 -0.39 -18.25 -0.14
N ARG A 179 -1.32 -18.77 -0.94
CA ARG A 179 -1.12 -20.02 -1.71
C ARG A 179 -0.34 -19.78 -3.00
N LEU A 180 -0.52 -18.60 -3.62
CA LEU A 180 0.19 -18.21 -4.83
C LEU A 180 1.65 -17.85 -4.55
N MET A 181 1.94 -17.21 -3.42
CA MET A 181 3.29 -16.76 -3.05
C MET A 181 4.11 -17.89 -2.41
N THR A 182 4.27 -19.00 -3.13
CA THR A 182 5.06 -20.17 -2.71
C THR A 182 6.01 -20.60 -3.82
N ARG A 183 7.12 -21.26 -3.44
CA ARG A 183 8.08 -21.80 -4.42
C ARG A 183 7.44 -22.80 -5.38
N GLU A 184 6.57 -23.68 -4.85
CA GLU A 184 5.83 -24.66 -5.64
C GLU A 184 4.94 -23.99 -6.70
N ALA A 185 4.26 -22.89 -6.36
CA ALA A 185 3.45 -22.16 -7.33
C ALA A 185 4.31 -21.57 -8.46
N VAL A 186 5.48 -21.02 -8.13
CA VAL A 186 6.43 -20.51 -9.14
C VAL A 186 6.91 -21.64 -10.05
N GLU A 187 7.32 -22.78 -9.50
CA GLU A 187 7.75 -23.96 -10.28
C GLU A 187 6.63 -24.45 -11.23
N VAL A 188 5.36 -24.37 -10.80
CA VAL A 188 4.20 -24.69 -11.65
C VAL A 188 4.01 -23.67 -12.78
N VAL A 189 4.25 -22.39 -12.53
CA VAL A 189 4.16 -21.32 -13.53
C VAL A 189 5.30 -21.42 -14.54
N CYS A 190 6.53 -21.73 -14.11
CA CYS A 190 7.69 -21.91 -15.00
C CYS A 190 7.46 -22.98 -16.08
N GLN A 191 6.58 -23.96 -15.86
CA GLN A 191 6.19 -24.94 -16.89
C GLN A 191 5.47 -24.32 -18.10
N LEU A 192 5.01 -23.07 -17.99
CA LEU A 192 4.38 -22.30 -19.06
C LEU A 192 5.30 -21.24 -19.67
N VAL A 193 6.45 -20.98 -19.07
CA VAL A 193 7.41 -19.97 -19.54
C VAL A 193 8.36 -20.64 -20.55
N PRO A 194 8.52 -20.10 -21.77
CA PRO A 194 9.35 -20.75 -22.79
C PRO A 194 10.86 -20.67 -22.53
N SER A 195 11.33 -19.57 -21.95
CA SER A 195 12.75 -19.34 -21.62
C SER A 195 13.14 -20.10 -20.34
N GLU A 196 14.37 -20.65 -20.34
CA GLU A 196 14.99 -21.25 -19.15
C GLU A 196 15.82 -20.26 -18.32
N GLU A 197 16.26 -19.15 -18.94
CA GLU A 197 16.84 -17.98 -18.23
C GLU A 197 15.75 -17.24 -17.44
#